data_AF-A0A7C0WLA6-F1
#
_entry.id   AF-A0A7C0WLA6-F1
#
_cell.length_a   1.000
_cell.length_b   1.000
_cell.length_c   1.000
_cell.angle_alpha   90.00
_cell.angle_beta   90.00
_cell.angle_gamma   90.00
#
_symmetry.space_group_name_H-M   'P 1'
#
loop_
_entity.id
_entity.type
_entity.pdbx_description
1 polymer ?
#
loop_
_entity_poly.entity_id
_entity_poly.type
_entity_poly.pdbx_seq_one_letter_code
_entity_poly.pdbx_strand_id
1 'polypeptide(L)'
;VLGGTQSLHTNSKDEALGLPTEESARIALRTQQIVAHESGVTETIDPLAGSYYVEALTDQIEKKAQNYIDKIDKLGGVVAAIESGYMQKEIQKSAYRYQKEVENGERVIIGVNKFRIGEEPEHEILKVNQSVEREQIKKLKRLKKQRDNRAVGTSLINLKKSATNPVNLMPFIIDAVKTYTTLGEICDSLREVYGEYRERVFL
;
A
#
# COMPACT_ATOMS: atom_id res chain seq x y z
N VAL A 1 -16.64 7.12 -4.62
CA VAL A 1 -18.08 6.86 -4.38
C VAL A 1 -18.81 6.66 -5.69
N LEU A 2 -18.88 7.66 -6.57
CA LEU A 2 -19.59 7.53 -7.86
C LEU A 2 -19.08 6.38 -8.75
N GLY A 3 -17.78 6.08 -8.75
CA GLY A 3 -17.23 4.92 -9.46
C GLY A 3 -17.47 3.55 -8.80
N GLY A 4 -18.35 3.45 -7.80
CA GLY A 4 -18.80 2.17 -7.24
C GLY A 4 -17.77 1.39 -6.40
N THR A 5 -16.83 2.04 -5.72
CA THR A 5 -15.88 1.36 -4.82
C THR A 5 -16.56 0.69 -3.63
N GLN A 6 -16.10 -0.50 -3.22
CA GLN A 6 -16.65 -1.27 -2.09
C GLN A 6 -16.15 -0.78 -0.72
N SER A 7 -14.96 -0.17 -0.69
CA SER A 7 -14.39 0.44 0.49
C SER A 7 -13.61 1.69 0.09
N LEU A 8 -13.52 2.67 0.99
CA LEU A 8 -12.82 3.92 0.73
C LEU A 8 -11.95 4.31 1.93
N HIS A 9 -10.70 4.65 1.64
CA HIS A 9 -9.84 5.37 2.56
C HIS A 9 -9.82 6.84 2.15
N THR A 10 -9.95 7.75 3.11
CA THR A 10 -9.83 9.19 2.87
C THR A 10 -8.64 9.68 3.65
N ASN A 11 -7.71 10.32 2.97
CA ASN A 11 -6.49 10.81 3.60
C ASN A 11 -6.79 11.99 4.51
N SER A 12 -5.95 12.18 5.51
CA SER A 12 -6.01 13.34 6.42
C SER A 12 -5.24 14.53 5.84
N LYS A 13 -5.58 15.75 6.29
CA LYS A 13 -4.96 17.00 5.82
C LYS A 13 -3.43 17.09 6.05
N ASP A 14 -2.90 16.28 6.96
CA ASP A 14 -1.51 16.23 7.42
C ASP A 14 -0.69 15.10 6.78
N GLU A 15 -1.23 14.41 5.76
CA GLU A 15 -0.58 13.25 5.10
C GLU A 15 0.83 13.53 4.57
N ALA A 16 1.09 14.74 4.06
CA ALA A 16 2.40 15.12 3.57
C ALA A 16 3.45 15.35 4.68
N LEU A 17 3.02 15.46 5.94
CA LEU A 17 3.85 15.82 7.09
C LEU A 17 4.10 14.66 8.06
N GLY A 18 3.13 13.76 8.22
CA GLY A 18 3.29 12.62 9.12
C GLY A 18 2.04 11.75 9.21
N LEU A 19 2.03 10.87 10.23
CA LEU A 19 0.84 10.09 10.55
C LEU A 19 -0.28 11.01 11.07
N PRO A 20 -1.55 10.67 10.79
CA PRO A 20 -2.67 11.52 11.13
C PRO A 20 -2.82 11.69 12.64
N THR A 21 -3.12 12.91 13.06
CA THR A 21 -3.65 13.21 14.41
C THR A 21 -5.10 12.72 14.55
N GLU A 22 -5.61 12.65 15.79
CA GLU A 22 -7.01 12.28 16.00
C GLU A 22 -7.97 13.29 15.34
N GLU A 23 -7.65 14.58 15.39
CA GLU A 23 -8.44 15.63 14.74
C GLU A 23 -8.48 15.44 13.23
N SER A 24 -7.31 15.25 12.59
CA SER A 24 -7.24 15.12 11.13
C SER A 24 -7.90 13.83 10.64
N ALA A 25 -7.72 12.71 11.37
CA ALA A 25 -8.41 11.45 11.10
C ALA A 25 -9.94 11.59 11.25
N ARG A 26 -10.40 12.38 12.24
CA ARG A 26 -11.83 12.66 12.43
C ARG A 26 -12.39 13.42 11.24
N ILE A 27 -11.68 14.42 10.72
CA ILE A 27 -12.09 15.15 9.51
C ILE A 27 -12.21 14.18 8.33
N ALA A 28 -11.19 13.35 8.09
CA ALA A 28 -11.21 12.37 7.01
C ALA A 28 -12.41 11.40 7.10
N LEU A 29 -12.74 10.92 8.30
CA LEU A 29 -13.93 10.09 8.54
C LEU A 29 -15.23 10.86 8.28
N ARG A 30 -15.33 12.10 8.77
CA ARG A 30 -16.52 12.95 8.58
C ARG A 30 -16.73 13.27 7.10
N THR A 31 -15.69 13.43 6.30
CA THR A 31 -15.80 13.58 4.84
C THR A 31 -16.56 12.40 4.22
N GLN A 32 -16.24 11.15 4.59
CA GLN A 32 -16.99 9.99 4.09
C GLN A 32 -18.44 9.99 4.58
N GLN A 33 -18.68 10.35 5.84
CA GLN A 33 -20.03 10.38 6.42
C GLN A 33 -20.93 11.44 5.78
N ILE A 34 -20.40 12.64 5.52
CA ILE A 34 -21.12 13.70 4.79
C ILE A 34 -21.48 13.21 3.38
N VAL A 35 -20.52 12.62 2.67
CA VAL A 35 -20.82 12.05 1.34
C VAL A 35 -21.89 10.95 1.44
N ALA A 36 -21.82 10.07 2.44
CA ALA A 36 -22.76 8.96 2.59
C ALA A 36 -24.17 9.39 3.01
N HIS A 37 -24.29 10.40 3.86
CA HIS A 37 -25.56 10.74 4.54
C HIS A 37 -26.18 12.08 4.11
N GLU A 38 -25.40 13.00 3.54
CA GLU A 38 -25.87 14.36 3.23
C GLU A 38 -25.81 14.69 1.73
N SER A 39 -24.96 14.00 0.94
CA SER A 39 -24.76 14.37 -0.47
C SER A 39 -25.80 13.81 -1.46
N GLY A 40 -26.63 12.85 -1.04
CA GLY A 40 -27.62 12.17 -1.88
C GLY A 40 -27.05 11.20 -2.93
N VAL A 41 -25.72 11.11 -3.10
CA VAL A 41 -25.09 10.27 -4.13
C VAL A 41 -25.28 8.77 -3.94
N THR A 42 -25.79 8.35 -2.78
CA THR A 42 -26.08 6.96 -2.43
C THR A 42 -27.49 6.53 -2.84
N GLU A 43 -28.35 7.47 -3.24
CA GLU A 43 -29.77 7.22 -3.54
C GLU A 43 -29.99 6.64 -4.95
N THR A 44 -29.01 6.75 -5.85
CA THR A 44 -29.08 6.23 -7.21
C THR A 44 -27.83 5.41 -7.54
N ILE A 45 -28.03 4.22 -8.10
CA ILE A 45 -26.94 3.36 -8.56
C ILE A 45 -26.36 3.96 -9.85
N ASP A 46 -25.04 4.10 -9.88
CA ASP A 46 -24.29 4.69 -11.00
C ASP A 46 -24.93 5.96 -11.57
N PRO A 47 -24.99 7.05 -10.77
CA PRO A 47 -25.69 8.27 -11.17
C PRO A 47 -25.04 9.00 -12.36
N LEU A 48 -23.88 8.52 -12.83
CA LEU A 48 -23.19 9.06 -14.01
C LEU A 48 -23.52 8.29 -15.29
N ALA A 49 -24.24 7.16 -15.19
CA ALA A 49 -24.64 6.34 -16.33
C ALA A 49 -25.37 7.17 -17.40
N GLY A 50 -24.99 6.96 -18.66
CA GLY A 50 -25.56 7.65 -19.81
C GLY A 50 -25.01 9.05 -20.06
N SER A 51 -24.10 9.57 -19.21
CA SER A 51 -23.38 10.81 -19.48
C SER A 51 -22.46 10.62 -20.69
N TYR A 52 -22.77 11.25 -21.83
CA TYR A 52 -21.98 11.13 -23.07
C TYR A 52 -20.47 11.30 -22.86
N TYR A 53 -20.07 12.23 -21.98
CA TYR A 53 -18.67 12.47 -21.68
C TYR A 53 -18.04 11.34 -20.85
N VAL A 54 -18.72 10.91 -19.78
CA VAL A 54 -18.20 9.87 -18.88
C VAL A 54 -18.14 8.52 -19.59
N GLU A 55 -19.17 8.19 -20.37
CA GLU A 55 -19.20 6.95 -21.17
C GLU A 55 -18.07 6.94 -22.20
N ALA A 56 -17.91 8.03 -22.98
CA ALA A 56 -16.83 8.12 -23.95
C ALA A 56 -15.43 8.09 -23.32
N LEU A 57 -15.26 8.62 -22.10
CA LEU A 57 -14.02 8.49 -21.36
C LEU A 57 -13.80 7.08 -20.82
N THR A 58 -14.86 6.41 -20.38
CA THR A 58 -14.83 5.03 -19.89
C THR A 58 -14.33 4.10 -20.99
N ASP A 59 -14.91 4.18 -22.20
CA ASP A 59 -14.47 3.42 -23.38
C ASP A 59 -12.99 3.69 -23.74
N GLN A 60 -12.56 4.95 -23.63
CA GLN A 60 -11.17 5.31 -23.93
C GLN A 60 -10.19 4.75 -22.90
N ILE A 61 -10.54 4.75 -21.62
CA ILE A 61 -9.72 4.17 -20.55
C ILE A 61 -9.67 2.66 -20.71
N GLU A 62 -10.79 2.00 -20.96
CA GLU A 62 -10.87 0.55 -21.22
C GLU A 62 -9.95 0.17 -22.38
N LYS A 63 -10.08 0.80 -23.53
CA LYS A 63 -9.24 0.52 -24.70
C LYS A 63 -7.76 0.72 -24.42
N LYS A 64 -7.39 1.78 -23.70
CA LYS A 64 -5.99 2.05 -23.34
C LYS A 64 -5.45 1.04 -22.32
N ALA A 65 -6.25 0.64 -21.34
CA ALA A 65 -5.89 -0.37 -20.38
C ALA A 65 -5.70 -1.73 -21.06
N GLN A 66 -6.61 -2.11 -21.97
CA GLN A 66 -6.48 -3.35 -22.74
C GLN A 66 -5.18 -3.38 -23.57
N ASN A 67 -4.80 -2.26 -24.19
CA ASN A 67 -3.52 -2.18 -24.90
C ASN A 67 -2.31 -2.44 -23.98
N TYR A 68 -2.35 -2.01 -22.72
CA TYR A 68 -1.30 -2.34 -21.75
C TYR A 68 -1.31 -3.81 -21.37
N ILE A 69 -2.50 -4.39 -21.15
CA ILE A 69 -2.66 -5.82 -20.84
C ILE A 69 -2.09 -6.66 -21.99
N ASP A 70 -2.50 -6.40 -23.23
CA ASP A 70 -2.00 -7.11 -24.42
C ASP A 70 -0.49 -7.01 -24.58
N LYS A 71 0.08 -5.85 -24.23
CA LYS A 71 1.53 -5.63 -24.27
C LYS A 71 2.25 -6.41 -23.17
N ILE A 72 1.70 -6.45 -21.96
CA ILE A 72 2.24 -7.24 -20.85
C ILE A 72 2.19 -8.73 -21.18
N ASP A 73 1.10 -9.21 -21.78
CA ASP A 73 0.98 -10.61 -22.20
C ASP A 73 2.02 -10.97 -23.27
N LYS A 74 2.26 -10.07 -24.25
CA LYS A 74 3.34 -10.24 -25.25
C LYS A 74 4.75 -10.24 -24.65
N LEU A 75 4.94 -9.61 -23.49
CA LEU A 75 6.21 -9.62 -22.75
C LEU A 75 6.40 -10.90 -21.92
N GLY A 76 5.43 -11.83 -21.93
CA GLY A 76 5.47 -13.06 -21.14
C GLY A 76 4.71 -12.97 -19.81
N GLY A 77 3.80 -11.99 -19.69
CA GLY A 77 2.96 -11.78 -18.51
C GLY A 77 3.58 -10.84 -17.47
N VAL A 78 2.85 -10.63 -16.38
CA VAL A 78 3.19 -9.63 -15.33
C VAL A 78 4.56 -9.89 -14.70
N VAL A 79 4.89 -11.14 -14.39
CA VAL A 79 6.18 -11.47 -13.74
C VAL A 79 7.36 -11.08 -14.65
N ALA A 80 7.32 -11.50 -15.92
CA ALA A 80 8.35 -11.15 -16.89
C ALA A 80 8.45 -9.62 -17.12
N ALA A 81 7.31 -8.92 -17.15
CA ALA A 81 7.28 -7.46 -17.30
C ALA A 81 7.88 -6.71 -16.09
N ILE A 82 7.69 -7.24 -14.87
CA ILE A 82 8.33 -6.70 -13.65
C ILE A 82 9.83 -6.99 -13.67
N GLU A 83 10.23 -8.22 -14.00
CA GLU A 83 11.63 -8.63 -14.07
C GLU A 83 12.42 -7.90 -15.17
N SER A 84 11.76 -7.52 -16.27
CA SER A 84 12.37 -6.70 -17.32
C SER A 84 12.41 -5.20 -16.98
N GLY A 85 11.84 -4.78 -15.85
CA GLY A 85 11.73 -3.38 -15.44
C GLY A 85 10.75 -2.55 -16.26
N TYR A 86 9.86 -3.17 -17.04
CA TYR A 86 8.96 -2.44 -17.95
C TYR A 86 7.96 -1.59 -17.16
N MET A 87 7.30 -2.17 -16.16
CA MET A 87 6.26 -1.48 -15.38
C MET A 87 6.86 -0.31 -14.57
N GLN A 88 8.01 -0.53 -13.94
CA GLN A 88 8.74 0.48 -13.18
C GLN A 88 9.13 1.67 -14.07
N LYS A 89 9.64 1.40 -15.28
CA LYS A 89 9.99 2.45 -16.25
C LYS A 89 8.78 3.28 -16.67
N GLU A 90 7.62 2.66 -16.93
CA GLU A 90 6.42 3.40 -17.32
C GLU A 90 5.91 4.31 -16.18
N ILE A 91 5.92 3.81 -14.95
CA ILE A 91 5.57 4.60 -13.75
C ILE A 91 6.55 5.77 -13.58
N GLN A 92 7.86 5.51 -13.68
CA GLN A 92 8.89 6.53 -13.52
C GLN A 92 8.83 7.62 -14.60
N LYS A 93 8.59 7.25 -15.87
CA LYS A 93 8.38 8.22 -16.95
C LYS A 93 7.17 9.12 -16.67
N SER A 94 6.07 8.54 -16.20
CA SER A 94 4.87 9.30 -15.84
C SER A 94 5.14 10.26 -14.67
N ALA A 95 5.81 9.78 -13.63
CA ALA A 95 6.20 10.60 -12.48
C ALA A 95 7.15 11.74 -12.87
N TYR A 96 8.14 11.47 -13.72
CA TYR A 96 9.07 12.48 -14.21
C TYR A 96 8.39 13.54 -15.07
N ARG A 97 7.46 13.14 -15.95
CA ARG A 97 6.65 14.10 -16.72
C ARG A 97 5.80 14.96 -15.79
N TYR A 98 5.11 14.34 -14.82
CA TYR A 98 4.32 15.07 -13.84
C TYR A 98 5.16 16.10 -13.08
N GLN A 99 6.35 15.72 -12.61
CA GLN A 99 7.26 16.62 -11.92
C GLN A 99 7.67 17.81 -12.81
N LYS A 100 8.01 17.56 -14.08
CA LYS A 100 8.31 18.63 -15.04
C LYS A 100 7.12 19.57 -15.27
N GLU A 101 5.91 19.04 -15.43
CA GLU A 101 4.71 19.86 -15.59
C GLU A 101 4.50 20.79 -14.38
N VAL A 102 4.78 20.30 -13.16
CA VAL A 102 4.68 21.09 -11.93
C VAL A 102 5.77 22.16 -11.85
N GLU A 103 7.03 21.81 -12.15
CA GLU A 103 8.17 22.73 -12.13
C GLU A 103 8.07 23.83 -13.19
N ASN A 104 7.59 23.48 -14.39
CA ASN A 104 7.36 24.42 -15.49
C ASN A 104 6.10 25.28 -15.28
N GLY A 105 5.27 24.97 -14.28
CA GLY A 105 4.01 25.68 -14.02
C GLY A 105 2.87 25.34 -14.99
N GLU A 106 3.04 24.34 -15.85
CA GLU A 106 2.00 23.79 -16.73
C GLU A 106 0.88 23.14 -15.90
N ARG A 107 1.26 22.49 -14.80
CA ARG A 107 0.36 21.93 -13.81
C ARG A 107 0.35 22.80 -12.56
N VAL A 108 -0.76 23.46 -12.31
CA VAL A 108 -0.93 24.32 -11.13
C VAL A 108 -1.23 23.48 -9.89
N ILE A 109 -0.44 23.66 -8.83
CA ILE A 109 -0.67 23.13 -7.49
C ILE A 109 -0.79 24.32 -6.54
N ILE A 110 -2.01 24.54 -6.04
CA ILE A 110 -2.36 25.65 -5.15
C ILE A 110 -1.56 25.54 -3.84
N GLY A 111 -0.95 26.64 -3.41
CA GLY A 111 -0.10 26.68 -2.23
C GLY A 111 1.33 26.19 -2.47
N VAL A 112 1.59 25.45 -3.56
CA VAL A 112 2.93 24.89 -3.86
C VAL A 112 3.64 25.63 -4.98
N ASN A 113 3.05 25.84 -6.16
CA ASN A 113 3.69 26.61 -7.25
C ASN A 113 2.92 27.86 -7.65
N LYS A 114 1.66 27.99 -7.21
CA LYS A 114 0.83 29.17 -7.44
C LYS A 114 0.02 29.49 -6.18
N PHE A 115 -0.25 30.78 -5.96
CA PHE A 115 -1.00 31.27 -4.78
C PHE A 115 -0.35 30.88 -3.45
N ARG A 116 0.98 31.00 -3.36
CA ARG A 116 1.72 30.78 -2.13
C ARG A 116 1.40 31.87 -1.10
N ILE A 117 1.32 31.48 0.17
CA ILE A 117 1.23 32.39 1.30
C ILE A 117 2.63 32.55 1.92
N GLY A 118 2.92 33.73 2.51
CA GLY A 118 4.24 34.03 3.06
C GLY A 118 4.53 33.39 4.41
N GLU A 119 3.49 33.01 5.15
CA GLU A 119 3.59 32.36 6.47
C GLU A 119 2.93 30.98 6.38
N GLU A 120 3.67 29.93 6.72
CA GLU A 120 3.12 28.58 6.83
C GLU A 120 2.48 28.40 8.21
N PRO A 121 1.23 27.90 8.29
CA PRO A 121 0.59 27.65 9.57
C PRO A 121 1.33 26.55 10.35
N GLU A 122 1.37 26.66 11.67
CA GLU A 122 1.88 25.58 12.51
C GLU A 122 0.96 24.36 12.41
N HIS A 123 1.57 23.19 12.21
CA HIS A 123 0.88 21.92 12.14
C HIS A 123 1.28 21.03 13.32
N GLU A 124 0.30 20.50 14.04
CA GLU A 124 0.55 19.45 15.01
C GLU A 124 0.79 18.13 14.26
N ILE A 125 2.01 17.61 14.36
CA ILE A 125 2.40 16.36 13.71
C ILE A 125 2.49 15.26 14.77
N LEU A 126 1.85 14.12 14.52
CA LEU A 126 1.97 12.97 15.40
C LEU A 126 3.42 12.46 15.43
N LYS A 127 4.07 12.57 16.58
CA LYS A 127 5.42 12.03 16.81
C LYS A 127 5.33 10.70 17.55
N VAL A 128 5.85 9.64 16.93
CA VAL A 128 5.92 8.31 17.57
C VAL A 128 7.00 8.32 18.65
N ASN A 129 6.63 7.94 19.87
CA ASN A 129 7.57 7.90 20.99
C ASN A 129 8.56 6.74 20.85
N GLN A 130 9.86 7.02 20.99
CA GLN A 130 10.93 6.00 20.98
C GLN A 130 10.78 4.96 22.11
N SER A 131 10.00 5.24 23.17
CA SER A 131 9.69 4.27 24.22
C SER A 131 9.02 3.01 23.68
N VAL A 132 8.26 3.10 22.58
CA VAL A 132 7.56 1.98 21.94
C VAL A 132 8.54 0.86 21.57
N GLU A 133 9.71 1.21 21.01
CA GLU A 133 10.75 0.24 20.69
C GLU A 133 11.24 -0.50 21.95
N ARG A 134 11.56 0.27 23.01
CA ARG A 134 12.06 -0.29 24.27
C ARG A 134 11.04 -1.21 24.92
N GLU A 135 9.76 -0.86 24.87
CA GLU A 135 8.67 -1.69 25.36
C GLU A 135 8.50 -2.97 24.53
N GLN A 136 8.57 -2.85 23.21
CA GLN A 136 8.45 -4.01 22.31
C GLN A 136 9.61 -4.99 22.50
N ILE A 137 10.84 -4.50 22.68
CA ILE A 137 12.00 -5.34 23.02
C ILE A 137 11.77 -6.07 24.36
N LYS A 138 11.24 -5.39 25.38
CA LYS A 138 10.92 -6.02 26.68
C LYS A 138 9.85 -7.10 26.53
N LYS A 139 8.77 -6.84 25.78
CA LYS A 139 7.71 -7.81 25.48
C LYS A 139 8.28 -9.04 24.76
N LEU A 140 9.12 -8.82 23.75
CA LEU A 140 9.75 -9.87 22.97
C LEU A 140 10.67 -10.75 23.83
N LYS A 141 11.52 -10.15 24.67
CA LYS A 141 12.40 -10.88 25.59
C LYS A 141 11.59 -11.74 26.57
N ARG A 142 10.51 -11.18 27.13
CA ARG A 142 9.61 -11.93 28.01
C ARG A 142 8.94 -13.10 27.29
N LEU A 143 8.42 -12.87 26.09
CA LEU A 143 7.81 -13.91 25.26
C LEU A 143 8.77 -15.08 25.02
N LYS A 144 9.99 -14.78 24.56
CA LYS A 144 11.00 -15.81 24.26
C LYS A 144 11.43 -16.60 25.50
N LYS A 145 11.41 -15.99 26.69
CA LYS A 145 11.71 -16.67 27.97
C LYS A 145 10.58 -17.59 28.43
N GLN A 146 9.32 -17.26 28.13
CA GLN A 146 8.14 -17.95 28.66
C GLN A 146 7.58 -19.03 27.75
N ARG A 147 7.75 -18.90 26.42
CA ARG A 147 7.22 -19.86 25.45
C ARG A 147 7.96 -21.20 25.50
N ASP A 148 7.31 -22.25 25.00
CA ASP A 148 7.95 -23.54 24.76
C ASP A 148 8.90 -23.45 23.55
N ASN A 149 10.19 -23.27 23.83
CA ASN A 149 11.20 -23.15 22.79
C ASN A 149 11.43 -24.47 22.02
N ARG A 150 11.06 -25.63 22.57
CA ARG A 150 11.14 -26.91 21.86
C ARG A 150 10.02 -27.02 20.83
N ALA A 151 8.80 -26.61 21.19
CA ALA A 151 7.67 -26.54 20.27
C ALA A 151 7.93 -25.54 19.13
N VAL A 152 8.52 -24.38 19.45
CA VAL A 152 8.94 -23.39 18.44
C VAL A 152 9.97 -23.98 17.48
N GLY A 153 11.05 -24.59 18.01
CA GLY A 153 12.07 -25.20 17.17
C GLY A 153 11.51 -26.28 16.24
N THR A 154 10.60 -27.11 16.75
CA THR A 154 9.90 -28.14 15.95
C THR A 154 9.05 -27.51 14.84
N SER A 155 8.31 -26.45 15.16
CA SER A 155 7.44 -25.76 14.18
C SER A 155 8.25 -25.09 13.07
N LEU A 156 9.37 -24.45 13.42
CA LEU A 156 10.29 -23.83 12.45
C LEU A 156 10.95 -24.86 11.53
N ILE A 157 11.37 -26.01 12.07
CA ILE A 157 11.93 -27.12 11.26
C ILE A 157 10.88 -27.62 10.27
N ASN A 158 9.64 -27.83 10.72
CA ASN A 158 8.55 -28.29 9.86
C ASN A 158 8.23 -27.26 8.77
N LEU A 159 8.17 -25.97 9.13
CA LEU A 159 7.97 -24.88 8.17
C LEU A 159 9.08 -24.87 7.11
N LYS A 160 10.35 -24.90 7.54
CA LYS A 160 11.50 -24.93 6.63
C LYS A 160 11.47 -26.13 5.69
N LYS A 161 11.14 -27.32 6.21
CA LYS A 161 11.00 -28.54 5.40
C LYS A 161 9.83 -28.45 4.43
N SER A 162 8.71 -27.86 4.84
CA SER A 162 7.55 -27.66 3.95
C SER A 162 7.87 -26.67 2.81
N ALA A 163 8.69 -25.65 3.09
CA ALA A 163 9.09 -24.64 2.11
C ALA A 163 9.90 -25.18 0.91
N THR A 164 10.54 -26.34 1.05
CA THR A 164 11.27 -27.00 -0.06
C THR A 164 10.38 -27.89 -0.93
N ASN A 165 9.08 -27.99 -0.63
CA ASN A 165 8.13 -28.85 -1.33
C ASN A 165 6.96 -28.01 -1.88
N PRO A 166 6.26 -28.47 -2.93
CA PRO A 166 5.10 -27.78 -3.48
C PRO A 166 3.85 -28.03 -2.61
N VAL A 167 3.87 -27.55 -1.37
CA VAL A 167 2.78 -27.70 -0.39
C VAL A 167 2.33 -26.33 0.12
N ASN A 168 1.09 -26.25 0.59
CA ASN A 168 0.58 -25.03 1.21
C ASN A 168 1.30 -24.77 2.55
N LEU A 169 1.95 -23.61 2.67
CA LEU A 169 2.70 -23.23 3.87
C LEU A 169 1.81 -22.68 5.00
N MET A 170 0.58 -22.25 4.69
CA MET A 170 -0.29 -21.59 5.68
C MET A 170 -0.55 -22.42 6.95
N PRO A 171 -0.84 -23.74 6.87
CA PRO A 171 -0.98 -24.56 8.08
C PRO A 171 0.27 -24.53 8.96
N PHE A 172 1.46 -24.61 8.38
CA PHE A 172 2.73 -24.60 9.11
C PHE A 172 3.03 -23.23 9.73
N ILE A 173 2.67 -22.14 9.05
CA ILE A 173 2.76 -20.77 9.59
C ILE A 173 1.81 -20.62 10.78
N ILE A 174 0.56 -21.11 10.69
CA ILE A 174 -0.40 -21.06 11.79
C ILE A 174 0.11 -21.84 13.00
N ASP A 175 0.68 -23.03 12.79
CA ASP A 175 1.25 -23.84 13.87
C ASP A 175 2.46 -23.14 14.52
N ALA A 176 3.33 -22.51 13.73
CA ALA A 176 4.42 -21.68 14.25
C ALA A 176 3.90 -20.50 15.09
N VAL A 177 2.86 -19.79 14.63
CA VAL A 177 2.26 -18.68 15.37
C VAL A 177 1.62 -19.16 16.68
N LYS A 178 0.94 -20.32 16.68
CA LYS A 178 0.35 -20.92 17.89
C LYS A 178 1.38 -21.30 18.96
N THR A 179 2.62 -21.58 18.55
CA THR A 179 3.74 -21.82 19.48
C THR A 179 4.44 -20.54 19.92
N TYR A 180 3.88 -19.36 19.60
CA TYR A 180 4.47 -18.04 19.85
C TYR A 180 5.82 -17.83 19.14
N THR A 181 5.98 -18.43 17.96
CA THR A 181 7.07 -18.08 17.04
C THR A 181 6.85 -16.67 16.53
N THR A 182 7.91 -15.87 16.43
CA THR A 182 7.79 -14.46 16.04
C THR A 182 7.74 -14.32 14.51
N LEU A 183 7.22 -13.20 14.02
CA LEU A 183 7.26 -12.87 12.59
C LEU A 183 8.69 -12.96 12.03
N GLY A 184 9.67 -12.41 12.76
CA GLY A 184 11.07 -12.45 12.35
C GLY A 184 11.59 -13.89 12.21
N GLU A 185 11.30 -14.77 13.16
CA GLU A 185 11.75 -16.17 13.12
C GLU A 185 11.10 -16.97 11.98
N ILE A 186 9.82 -16.71 11.70
CA ILE A 186 9.12 -17.30 10.53
C ILE A 186 9.76 -16.82 9.24
N CYS A 187 9.99 -15.50 9.11
CA CYS A 187 10.64 -14.93 7.93
C CYS A 187 12.08 -15.42 7.75
N ASP A 188 12.87 -15.51 8.83
CA ASP A 188 14.24 -16.05 8.82
C ASP A 188 14.26 -17.48 8.29
N SER A 189 13.35 -18.33 8.79
CA SER A 189 13.23 -19.71 8.36
C SER A 189 12.95 -19.85 6.86
N LEU A 190 12.11 -18.96 6.29
CA LEU A 190 11.82 -18.93 4.87
C LEU A 190 12.96 -18.31 4.05
N ARG A 191 13.64 -17.29 4.59
CA ARG A 191 14.83 -16.67 3.97
C ARG A 191 15.97 -17.67 3.80
N GLU A 192 16.15 -18.59 4.74
CA GLU A 192 17.15 -19.66 4.60
C GLU A 192 16.86 -20.62 3.42
N VAL A 193 15.63 -20.67 2.92
CA VAL A 193 15.23 -21.53 1.78
C VAL A 193 15.18 -20.74 0.48
N TYR A 194 14.56 -19.55 0.50
CA TYR A 194 14.28 -18.76 -0.70
C TYR A 194 15.29 -17.62 -0.95
N GLY A 195 16.10 -17.28 0.04
CA GLY A 195 16.95 -16.09 0.00
C GLY A 195 16.15 -14.80 0.18
N GLU A 196 16.75 -13.70 -0.25
CA GLU A 196 16.15 -12.37 -0.24
C GLU A 196 16.15 -11.80 -1.65
N TYR A 197 15.02 -11.24 -2.08
CA TYR A 197 14.95 -10.52 -3.35
C TYR A 197 15.82 -9.26 -3.28
N ARG A 198 16.59 -9.03 -4.34
CA ARG A 198 17.33 -7.78 -4.57
C ARG A 198 16.91 -7.20 -5.90
N GLU A 199 16.42 -5.97 -5.86
CA GLU A 199 16.03 -5.27 -7.07
C GLU A 199 17.26 -5.02 -7.96
N ARG A 200 17.11 -5.28 -9.26
CA ARG A 200 18.07 -4.81 -10.26
C ARG A 200 17.69 -3.38 -10.60
N VAL A 201 18.52 -2.41 -10.22
CA VAL A 201 18.30 -1.01 -10.59
C VAL A 201 18.44 -0.89 -12.11
N PHE A 202 17.31 -0.67 -12.78
CA PHE A 202 17.29 -0.38 -14.21
C PHE A 202 17.44 1.14 -14.39
N LEU A 203 18.67 1.59 -14.65
CA LEU A 203 18.95 2.97 -15.09
C LEU A 203 18.31 3.26 -16.45
#